data_AF-A0A0B2UH16-F1
#
_entry.id   AF-A0A0B2UH16-F1
#
_cell.length_a   1.000
_cell.length_b   1.000
_cell.length_c   1.000
_cell.angle_alpha   90.00
_cell.angle_beta   90.00
_cell.angle_gamma   90.00
#
_symmetry.space_group_name_H-M   'P 1'
#
loop_
_entity.id
_entity.type
_entity.pdbx_description
1 polymer ?
#
loop_
_entity_poly.entity_id
_entity_poly.type
_entity_poly.pdbx_seq_one_letter_code
_entity_poly.pdbx_strand_id
1 'polypeptide(L)'
;MTWKLQAITGEFTGQEINIDRDMLVGRHQDADLLLQAAEISRRHAALLLKDQLLWVQDLNSSNGTFVNDIRIEQEQQLHEGDIVQFASFKFSVFAPAQEITDLPEIEAEPVNTAPSQDLSDQGMPSLTERATEIEVSRDGMPQNISIPKPAPIPEGIDIKAQQPQAPVSFDEPVSRVAEEKEQQKNASVGLITIIILVILALLAWLFFK
;
A
#
# COMPACT_ATOMS: atom_id res chain seq x y z
N MET A 1 -6.51 9.59 -20.91
CA MET A 1 -6.58 9.65 -19.44
C MET A 1 -5.38 8.90 -18.90
N THR A 2 -4.49 9.57 -18.15
CA THR A 2 -3.22 9.00 -17.67
C THR A 2 -3.15 9.11 -16.15
N TRP A 3 -2.87 8.00 -15.48
CA TRP A 3 -2.61 7.98 -14.03
C TRP A 3 -1.22 8.55 -13.75
N LYS A 4 -1.02 9.10 -12.55
CA LYS A 4 0.31 9.56 -12.14
C LYS A 4 0.70 9.00 -10.78
N LEU A 5 1.98 8.70 -10.62
CA LEU A 5 2.61 8.45 -9.34
C LEU A 5 3.58 9.58 -9.01
N GLN A 6 3.45 10.19 -7.84
CA GLN A 6 4.41 11.17 -7.34
C GLN A 6 5.24 10.55 -6.22
N ALA A 7 6.57 10.55 -6.34
CA ALA A 7 7.41 10.03 -5.26
C ALA A 7 7.37 10.95 -4.03
N ILE A 8 7.13 10.36 -2.86
CA ILE A 8 7.05 11.05 -1.56
C ILE A 8 8.37 10.91 -0.81
N THR A 9 9.10 9.81 -1.01
CA THR A 9 10.35 9.50 -0.30
C THR A 9 11.50 9.22 -1.24
N GLY A 10 12.72 9.38 -0.71
CA GLY A 10 13.97 9.04 -1.40
C GLY A 10 14.48 10.14 -2.33
N GLU A 11 15.41 9.76 -3.20
CA GLU A 11 16.07 10.66 -4.17
C GLU A 11 15.13 11.20 -5.25
N PHE A 12 13.96 10.57 -5.42
CA PHE A 12 12.96 10.92 -6.44
C PHE A 12 11.85 11.82 -5.91
N THR A 13 11.96 12.33 -4.67
CA THR A 13 10.89 13.11 -4.03
C THR A 13 10.43 14.28 -4.92
N GLY A 14 9.12 14.34 -5.18
CA GLY A 14 8.50 15.34 -6.05
C GLY A 14 8.46 14.98 -7.54
N GLN A 15 9.15 13.93 -7.97
CA GLN A 15 9.08 13.46 -9.36
C GLN A 15 7.71 12.82 -9.64
N GLU A 16 7.10 13.25 -10.74
CA GLU A 16 5.88 12.64 -11.28
C GLU A 16 6.25 11.61 -12.37
N ILE A 17 5.65 10.43 -12.28
CA ILE A 17 5.73 9.36 -13.26
C ILE A 17 4.33 9.15 -13.84
N ASN A 18 4.21 9.28 -15.16
CA ASN A 18 2.98 9.00 -15.88
C ASN A 18 2.84 7.49 -16.12
N ILE A 19 1.66 6.95 -15.80
CA ILE A 19 1.29 5.55 -16.04
C ILE A 19 0.23 5.51 -17.15
N ASP A 20 0.67 5.20 -18.37
CA ASP A 20 -0.18 5.09 -19.57
C ASP A 20 -0.27 3.66 -20.13
N ARG A 21 0.48 2.72 -19.55
CA ARG A 21 0.55 1.31 -19.88
C ARG A 21 0.93 0.49 -18.65
N ASP A 22 0.97 -0.82 -18.81
CA ASP A 22 1.57 -1.70 -17.80
C ASP A 22 3.06 -1.37 -17.62
N MET A 23 3.48 -1.19 -16.37
CA MET A 23 4.83 -0.80 -16.01
C MET A 23 5.43 -1.74 -14.98
N LEU A 24 6.67 -2.16 -15.22
CA LEU A 24 7.44 -2.93 -14.27
C LEU A 24 8.19 -2.00 -13.32
N VAL A 25 8.02 -2.23 -12.02
CA VAL A 25 8.78 -1.58 -10.95
C VAL A 25 9.91 -2.50 -10.51
N GLY A 26 11.13 -1.98 -10.38
CA GLY A 26 12.26 -2.77 -9.90
C GLY A 26 13.59 -2.06 -9.95
N ARG A 27 14.64 -2.74 -9.47
CA ARG A 27 16.02 -2.19 -9.51
C ARG A 27 16.81 -2.55 -10.76
N HIS A 28 16.31 -3.49 -11.57
CA HIS A 28 17.01 -3.92 -12.77
C HIS A 28 16.70 -2.96 -13.93
N GLN A 29 17.63 -2.82 -14.86
CA GLN A 29 17.49 -1.94 -16.04
C GLN A 29 16.27 -2.27 -16.94
N ASP A 30 15.68 -3.44 -16.78
CA ASP A 30 14.48 -3.84 -17.54
C ASP A 30 13.18 -3.28 -16.94
N ALA A 31 13.25 -2.63 -15.76
CA ALA A 31 12.09 -1.99 -15.13
C ALA A 31 11.80 -0.64 -15.78
N ASP A 32 10.51 -0.37 -16.06
CA ASP A 32 10.05 0.94 -16.53
C ASP A 32 10.16 2.01 -15.44
N LEU A 33 9.90 1.63 -14.18
CA LEU A 33 10.11 2.44 -13.00
C LEU A 33 11.34 1.90 -12.24
N LEU A 34 12.50 2.46 -12.57
CA LEU A 34 13.80 2.03 -12.06
C LEU A 34 14.08 2.63 -10.67
N LEU A 35 14.08 1.80 -9.64
CA LEU A 35 14.44 2.18 -8.26
C LEU A 35 15.77 1.50 -7.86
N GLN A 36 16.87 2.25 -7.92
CA GLN A 36 18.23 1.71 -7.74
C GLN A 36 18.62 1.53 -6.27
N ALA A 37 17.85 0.73 -5.53
CA ALA A 37 18.12 0.44 -4.13
C ALA A 37 18.26 -1.06 -3.87
N ALA A 38 19.11 -1.42 -2.91
CA ALA A 38 19.37 -2.82 -2.54
C ALA A 38 18.12 -3.52 -1.97
N GLU A 39 17.22 -2.75 -1.35
CA GLU A 39 15.95 -3.22 -0.80
C GLU A 39 14.87 -3.47 -1.86
N ILE A 40 15.07 -3.00 -3.10
CA ILE A 40 14.16 -3.23 -4.21
C ILE A 40 14.62 -4.48 -4.97
N SER A 41 13.72 -5.44 -5.19
CA SER A 41 13.96 -6.61 -6.03
C SER A 41 14.15 -6.23 -7.51
N ARG A 42 14.84 -7.07 -8.28
CA ARG A 42 15.09 -6.84 -9.73
C ARG A 42 13.79 -6.59 -10.50
N ARG A 43 12.78 -7.41 -10.23
CA ARG A 43 11.38 -7.26 -10.63
C ARG A 43 10.60 -7.26 -9.31
N HIS A 44 10.14 -6.10 -8.87
CA HIS A 44 9.56 -5.91 -7.54
C HIS A 44 8.04 -6.00 -7.59
N ALA A 45 7.43 -5.17 -8.42
CA ALA A 45 5.99 -5.11 -8.60
C ALA A 45 5.64 -4.79 -10.05
N ALA A 46 4.41 -5.07 -10.44
CA ALA A 46 3.82 -4.62 -11.69
C ALA A 46 2.69 -3.64 -11.39
N LEU A 47 2.69 -2.52 -12.09
CA LEU A 47 1.56 -1.62 -12.20
C LEU A 47 0.81 -2.00 -13.47
N LEU A 48 -0.47 -2.36 -13.33
CA LEU A 48 -1.29 -2.88 -14.41
C LEU A 48 -2.43 -1.91 -14.69
N LEU A 49 -2.60 -1.51 -15.95
CA LEU A 49 -3.65 -0.61 -16.39
C LEU A 49 -4.77 -1.42 -17.07
N LYS A 50 -5.81 -1.75 -16.30
CA LYS A 50 -6.94 -2.60 -16.75
C LYS A 50 -8.21 -1.76 -16.75
N ASP A 51 -8.89 -1.67 -17.90
CA ASP A 51 -10.15 -0.92 -18.02
C ASP A 51 -10.07 0.53 -17.50
N GLN A 52 -8.93 1.20 -17.72
CA GLN A 52 -8.60 2.55 -17.22
C GLN A 52 -8.45 2.65 -15.69
N LEU A 53 -8.52 1.52 -14.97
CA LEU A 53 -8.23 1.41 -13.55
C LEU A 53 -6.77 1.00 -13.35
N LEU A 54 -6.14 1.58 -12.34
CA LEU A 54 -4.77 1.25 -11.97
C LEU A 54 -4.78 0.14 -10.91
N TRP A 55 -3.98 -0.89 -11.12
CA TRP A 55 -3.78 -2.00 -10.20
C TRP A 55 -2.30 -2.16 -9.89
N VAL A 56 -2.00 -2.69 -8.72
CA VAL A 56 -0.65 -3.06 -8.31
C VAL A 56 -0.60 -4.54 -7.93
N GLN A 57 0.45 -5.22 -8.39
CA GLN A 57 0.72 -6.61 -8.07
C GLN A 57 2.18 -6.75 -7.61
N ASP A 58 2.38 -7.32 -6.43
CA ASP A 58 3.72 -7.71 -5.97
C ASP A 58 4.21 -8.95 -6.76
N LEU A 59 5.46 -8.91 -7.23
CA LEU A 59 6.07 -10.00 -8.01
C LEU A 59 6.96 -10.90 -7.12
N ASN A 60 6.48 -11.21 -5.92
CA ASN A 60 7.20 -11.93 -4.87
C ASN A 60 8.51 -11.20 -4.48
N SER A 61 8.38 -9.91 -4.20
CA SER A 61 9.49 -9.06 -3.79
C SER A 61 9.99 -9.42 -2.40
N SER A 62 11.26 -9.13 -2.12
CA SER A 62 11.90 -9.50 -0.85
C SER A 62 11.36 -8.73 0.35
N ASN A 63 11.01 -7.47 0.17
CA ASN A 63 10.52 -6.58 1.22
C ASN A 63 9.02 -6.30 1.14
N GLY A 64 8.36 -6.76 0.08
CA GLY A 64 6.92 -6.56 -0.14
C GLY A 64 6.56 -5.21 -0.75
N THR A 65 5.34 -5.20 -1.29
CA THR A 65 4.61 -4.02 -1.73
C THR A 65 3.48 -3.74 -0.74
N PHE A 66 3.21 -2.46 -0.47
CA PHE A 66 2.19 -2.01 0.47
C PHE A 66 1.30 -0.95 -0.19
N VAL A 67 0.03 -0.94 0.19
CA VAL A 67 -0.93 0.11 -0.17
C VAL A 67 -1.50 0.65 1.13
N ASN A 68 -1.35 1.95 1.37
CA ASN A 68 -1.76 2.63 2.61
C ASN A 68 -1.19 1.94 3.86
N ASP A 69 0.12 1.64 3.83
CA ASP A 69 0.88 0.93 4.88
C ASP A 69 0.43 -0.52 5.18
N ILE A 70 -0.48 -1.08 4.36
CA ILE A 70 -0.93 -2.47 4.45
C ILE A 70 -0.26 -3.29 3.36
N ARG A 71 0.39 -4.39 3.73
CA ARG A 71 1.04 -5.29 2.76
C ARG A 71 0.00 -5.97 1.88
N ILE A 72 0.21 -5.98 0.58
CA ILE A 72 -0.65 -6.69 -0.36
C ILE A 72 -0.14 -8.12 -0.58
N GLU A 73 -1.04 -9.09 -0.57
CA GLU A 73 -0.74 -10.50 -0.87
C GLU A 73 -1.22 -10.90 -2.28
N GLN A 74 -2.15 -10.13 -2.83
CA GLN A 74 -2.73 -10.32 -4.14
C GLN A 74 -2.74 -8.99 -4.90
N GLU A 75 -3.11 -9.04 -6.17
CA GLU A 75 -3.33 -7.84 -6.97
C GLU A 75 -4.40 -6.95 -6.32
N GLN A 76 -4.10 -5.66 -6.17
CA GLN A 76 -4.95 -4.69 -5.50
C GLN A 76 -5.19 -3.48 -6.41
N GLN A 77 -6.45 -3.04 -6.50
CA GLN A 77 -6.80 -1.81 -7.21
C GLN A 77 -6.33 -0.60 -6.42
N LEU A 78 -5.75 0.38 -7.11
CA LEU A 78 -5.36 1.68 -6.56
C LEU A 78 -6.42 2.74 -6.88
N HIS A 79 -6.62 3.63 -5.91
CA HIS A 79 -7.51 4.78 -6.01
C HIS A 79 -6.74 6.10 -5.92
N GLU A 80 -7.40 7.19 -6.29
CA GLU A 80 -6.84 8.52 -6.11
C GLU A 80 -6.54 8.80 -4.64
N GLY A 81 -5.35 9.34 -4.36
CA GLY A 81 -4.88 9.66 -3.01
C GLY A 81 -4.23 8.50 -2.27
N ASP A 82 -4.29 7.27 -2.80
CA ASP A 82 -3.62 6.14 -2.18
C ASP A 82 -2.10 6.33 -2.13
N ILE A 83 -1.48 5.73 -1.11
CA ILE A 83 -0.03 5.66 -0.98
C ILE A 83 0.40 4.24 -1.31
N VAL A 84 1.05 4.06 -2.46
CA VAL A 84 1.70 2.80 -2.80
C VAL A 84 3.16 2.84 -2.37
N GLN A 85 3.63 1.76 -1.78
CA GLN A 85 4.97 1.66 -1.24
C GLN A 85 5.67 0.39 -1.73
N PHE A 86 6.89 0.55 -2.24
CA PHE A 86 7.78 -0.53 -2.65
C PHE A 86 9.01 -0.50 -1.74
N ALA A 87 9.14 -1.48 -0.84
CA ALA A 87 10.11 -1.41 0.26
C ALA A 87 10.05 -0.06 1.00
N SER A 88 11.10 0.78 1.02
CA SER A 88 11.09 2.11 1.67
C SER A 88 10.57 3.27 0.78
N PHE A 89 10.30 3.02 -0.50
CA PHE A 89 9.90 4.06 -1.46
C PHE A 89 8.38 4.21 -1.48
N LYS A 90 7.88 5.39 -1.12
CA LYS A 90 6.45 5.73 -1.08
C LYS A 90 6.09 6.64 -2.25
N PHE A 91 4.94 6.39 -2.87
CA PHE A 91 4.39 7.14 -3.98
C PHE A 91 2.92 7.47 -3.73
N SER A 92 2.52 8.71 -4.02
CA SER A 92 1.12 9.13 -4.00
C SER A 92 0.50 8.90 -5.37
N VAL A 93 -0.70 8.32 -5.40
CA VAL A 93 -1.45 7.99 -6.60
C VAL A 93 -2.38 9.15 -6.97
N PHE A 94 -2.31 9.62 -8.21
CA PHE A 94 -3.23 10.62 -8.76
C PHE A 94 -4.00 10.02 -9.94
N ALA A 95 -5.33 10.12 -9.85
CA ALA A 95 -6.20 9.69 -10.93
C ALA A 95 -6.10 10.65 -12.13
N PRO A 96 -6.36 10.15 -13.35
CA PRO A 96 -6.55 11.03 -14.49
C PRO A 96 -7.74 11.96 -14.23
N ALA A 97 -7.60 13.23 -14.62
CA ALA A 97 -8.72 14.16 -14.62
C ALA A 97 -9.88 13.57 -15.44
N GLN A 98 -10.96 13.19 -14.76
CA GLN A 98 -12.20 12.78 -15.39
C GLN A 98 -12.80 14.04 -16.04
N GLU A 99 -12.87 14.07 -17.36
CA GLU A 99 -13.83 14.97 -18.02
C GLU A 99 -15.20 14.53 -17.53
N ILE A 100 -15.88 15.38 -16.74
CA ILE A 100 -17.26 15.17 -16.28
C ILE A 100 -18.13 15.11 -17.54
N THR A 101 -18.23 13.93 -18.13
CA THR A 101 -19.16 13.63 -19.20
C THR A 101 -20.30 12.91 -18.51
N ASP A 102 -21.45 13.56 -18.53
CA ASP A 102 -22.73 13.06 -18.04
C ASP A 102 -22.88 13.04 -16.51
N LEU A 103 -23.06 14.23 -15.94
CA LEU A 103 -24.16 14.35 -14.97
C LEU A 103 -25.41 13.80 -15.69
N PRO A 104 -26.13 12.79 -15.17
CA PRO A 104 -27.47 12.58 -15.64
C PRO A 104 -28.20 13.90 -15.35
N GLU A 105 -28.53 14.62 -16.42
CA GLU A 105 -29.55 15.64 -16.37
C GLU A 105 -30.76 14.94 -15.76
N ILE A 106 -31.03 15.22 -14.49
CA ILE A 106 -32.25 14.79 -13.85
C ILE A 106 -33.32 15.53 -14.62
N GLU A 107 -33.85 14.88 -15.66
CA GLU A 107 -35.05 15.29 -16.36
C GLU A 107 -36.10 15.46 -15.27
N ALA A 108 -36.38 16.73 -14.95
CA ALA A 108 -37.45 17.11 -14.07
C ALA A 108 -38.75 16.66 -14.74
N GLU A 109 -39.19 15.45 -14.42
CA GLU A 109 -40.56 15.00 -14.67
C GLU A 109 -41.50 16.09 -14.14
N PRO A 110 -42.38 16.66 -14.98
CA PRO A 110 -43.29 17.71 -14.55
C PRO A 110 -44.24 17.13 -13.51
N VAL A 111 -44.08 17.57 -12.26
CA VAL A 111 -45.07 17.38 -11.19
C VAL A 111 -46.41 17.91 -11.70
N ASN A 112 -47.27 16.97 -12.10
CA ASN A 112 -48.59 17.28 -12.61
C ASN A 112 -49.46 17.75 -11.45
N THR A 113 -49.81 19.02 -11.48
CA THR A 113 -50.73 19.69 -10.55
C THR A 113 -52.14 19.11 -10.74
N ALA A 114 -52.66 18.41 -9.74
CA ALA A 114 -54.08 18.10 -9.60
C ALA A 114 -54.50 18.16 -8.12
N PRO A 115 -55.75 18.57 -7.82
CA PRO A 115 -56.01 19.57 -6.79
C PRO A 115 -56.08 19.01 -5.36
N SER A 116 -55.69 19.87 -4.42
CA SER A 116 -56.06 19.82 -3.01
C SER A 116 -57.56 19.52 -2.83
N GLN A 117 -57.89 18.32 -2.36
CA GLN A 117 -59.16 18.02 -1.73
C GLN A 117 -59.00 18.08 -0.22
N ASP A 118 -59.50 19.19 0.30
CA ASP A 118 -59.76 19.49 1.69
C ASP A 118 -60.76 18.48 2.26
N LEU A 119 -60.30 17.63 3.18
CA LEU A 119 -61.14 16.85 4.10
C LEU A 119 -60.47 16.90 5.47
N SER A 120 -60.51 18.08 6.08
CA SER A 120 -60.40 18.26 7.51
C SER A 120 -61.62 17.63 8.20
N ASP A 121 -61.53 16.36 8.59
CA ASP A 121 -62.32 15.83 9.72
C ASP A 121 -61.87 14.40 10.07
N GLN A 122 -60.94 14.30 11.03
CA GLN A 122 -60.98 13.30 12.10
C GLN A 122 -59.86 13.63 13.09
N GLY A 123 -60.30 13.99 14.31
CA GLY A 123 -59.48 14.59 15.35
C GLY A 123 -58.25 13.78 15.74
N MET A 124 -57.21 14.50 16.16
CA MET A 124 -56.02 13.92 16.78
C MET A 124 -56.39 13.03 17.97
N PRO A 125 -56.02 11.73 17.99
CA PRO A 125 -55.77 11.07 19.25
C PRO A 125 -54.47 11.62 19.85
N SER A 126 -54.56 11.99 21.13
CA SER A 126 -53.49 12.54 21.95
C SER A 126 -52.31 11.58 22.09
N LEU A 127 -51.11 12.13 22.29
CA LEU A 127 -49.83 11.43 22.52
C LEU A 127 -49.75 10.70 23.87
N THR A 128 -50.87 10.19 24.41
CA THR A 128 -50.94 9.63 25.77
C THR A 128 -50.92 8.10 25.82
N GLU A 129 -50.93 7.37 24.70
CA GLU A 129 -51.17 5.92 24.71
C GLU A 129 -50.06 5.02 24.14
N ARG A 130 -48.80 5.47 24.13
CA ARG A 130 -47.66 4.58 23.79
C ARG A 130 -46.57 4.52 24.86
N ALA A 131 -46.98 4.53 26.12
CA ALA A 131 -46.09 4.28 27.26
C ALA A 131 -46.72 3.25 28.19
N THR A 132 -46.95 2.03 27.71
CA THR A 132 -47.18 0.89 28.59
C THR A 132 -46.65 -0.36 27.90
N GLU A 133 -45.96 -1.19 28.68
CA GLU A 133 -45.32 -2.47 28.34
C GLU A 133 -43.94 -2.43 27.68
N ILE A 134 -42.95 -1.93 28.43
CA ILE A 134 -41.70 -2.67 28.57
C ILE A 134 -41.30 -2.58 30.05
N GLU A 135 -41.45 -3.68 30.80
CA GLU A 135 -40.85 -3.78 32.13
C GLU A 135 -39.31 -3.82 31.97
N VAL A 136 -38.68 -2.67 32.21
CA VAL A 136 -37.22 -2.54 32.24
C VAL A 136 -36.77 -2.65 33.70
N SER A 137 -36.06 -3.73 34.04
CA SER A 137 -35.39 -3.87 35.33
C SER A 137 -34.21 -2.89 35.44
N ARG A 138 -33.98 -2.34 36.64
CA ARG A 138 -33.19 -1.12 36.90
C ARG A 138 -31.67 -1.20 36.65
N ASP A 139 -31.12 -2.34 36.22
CA ASP A 139 -29.67 -2.56 36.11
C ASP A 139 -29.13 -2.74 34.67
N GLY A 140 -29.95 -2.55 33.63
CA GLY A 140 -29.46 -2.39 32.25
C GLY A 140 -28.74 -3.59 31.62
N MET A 141 -28.86 -4.80 32.17
CA MET A 141 -28.30 -6.03 31.57
C MET A 141 -29.39 -6.91 30.92
N PRO A 142 -29.26 -7.31 29.65
CA PRO A 142 -30.19 -8.22 29.01
C PRO A 142 -30.09 -9.62 29.66
N GLN A 143 -31.18 -10.12 30.25
CA GLN A 143 -31.21 -11.40 30.96
C GLN A 143 -31.49 -12.63 30.08
N ASN A 144 -31.28 -12.57 28.77
CA ASN A 144 -31.46 -13.77 27.94
C ASN A 144 -30.44 -13.92 26.83
N ILE A 145 -29.17 -14.01 27.22
CA ILE A 145 -28.10 -14.52 26.35
C ILE A 145 -27.85 -15.96 26.77
N SER A 146 -28.40 -16.91 26.01
CA SER A 146 -28.00 -18.31 26.12
C SER A 146 -26.56 -18.44 25.60
N ILE A 147 -25.59 -18.38 26.51
CA ILE A 147 -24.19 -18.68 26.19
C ILE A 147 -24.15 -20.15 25.75
N PRO A 148 -23.73 -20.48 24.52
CA PRO A 148 -23.55 -21.86 24.13
C PRO A 148 -22.47 -22.48 25.03
N LYS A 149 -22.76 -23.66 25.60
CA LYS A 149 -21.80 -24.38 26.44
C LYS A 149 -20.49 -24.57 25.65
N PRO A 150 -19.31 -24.30 26.25
CA PRO A 150 -18.03 -24.50 25.59
C PRO A 150 -17.93 -25.91 25.01
N ALA A 151 -17.40 -26.03 23.79
CA ALA A 151 -17.12 -27.33 23.19
C ALA A 151 -16.28 -28.17 24.17
N PRO A 152 -16.62 -29.45 24.39
CA PRO A 152 -15.81 -30.31 25.24
C PRO A 152 -14.40 -30.41 24.64
N ILE A 153 -13.39 -30.13 25.45
CA ILE A 153 -11.98 -30.33 25.09
C ILE A 153 -11.82 -31.84 24.83
N PRO A 154 -11.32 -32.28 23.67
CA PRO A 154 -11.09 -33.70 23.43
C PRO A 154 -10.06 -34.22 24.42
N GLU A 155 -10.44 -35.20 25.24
CA GLU A 155 -9.52 -35.94 26.09
C GLU A 155 -8.63 -36.82 25.21
N GLY A 156 -7.33 -36.49 25.14
CA GLY A 156 -6.36 -37.28 24.36
C GLY A 156 -5.13 -36.53 23.85
N ILE A 157 -4.75 -35.38 24.41
CA ILE A 157 -3.45 -34.76 24.11
C ILE A 157 -2.46 -35.32 25.14
N ASP A 158 -1.69 -36.30 24.71
CA ASP A 158 -0.61 -36.92 25.47
C ASP A 158 0.47 -35.86 25.72
N ILE A 159 0.40 -35.15 26.86
CA ILE A 159 1.47 -34.24 27.33
C ILE A 159 2.61 -35.12 27.87
N LYS A 160 3.27 -35.85 26.97
CA LYS A 160 4.59 -36.40 27.26
C LYS A 160 5.61 -35.35 26.87
N ALA A 161 6.13 -34.70 27.91
CA ALA A 161 7.23 -33.76 27.89
C ALA A 161 8.27 -34.09 26.81
N GLN A 162 8.36 -33.22 25.81
CA GLN A 162 9.59 -33.13 25.02
C GLN A 162 10.68 -32.62 25.98
N GLN A 163 11.70 -33.46 26.16
CA GLN A 163 12.87 -33.18 26.99
C GLN A 163 13.43 -31.78 26.69
N PRO A 164 13.96 -31.05 27.69
CA PRO A 164 14.70 -29.82 27.45
C PRO A 164 15.81 -30.11 26.43
N GLN A 165 15.70 -29.54 25.23
CA GLN A 165 16.77 -29.60 24.25
C GLN A 165 17.98 -28.90 24.86
N ALA A 166 19.11 -29.60 24.95
CA ALA A 166 20.38 -28.99 25.33
C ALA A 166 20.64 -27.78 24.41
N PRO A 167 21.22 -26.69 24.92
CA PRO A 167 21.43 -25.48 24.13
C PRO A 167 22.26 -25.84 22.89
N VAL A 168 21.63 -25.71 21.72
CA VAL A 168 22.30 -25.80 20.44
C VAL A 168 23.24 -24.60 20.36
N SER A 169 24.55 -24.86 20.23
CA SER A 169 25.54 -23.81 19.97
C SER A 169 25.19 -23.17 18.63
N PHE A 170 24.65 -21.96 18.65
CA PHE A 170 24.56 -21.12 17.46
C PHE A 170 25.97 -20.62 17.16
N ASP A 171 26.53 -20.98 16.00
CA ASP A 171 27.69 -20.26 15.47
C ASP A 171 27.29 -18.78 15.33
N GLU A 172 28.00 -17.89 16.04
CA GLU A 172 27.84 -16.45 15.88
C GLU A 172 28.00 -16.10 14.40
N PRO A 173 27.02 -15.43 13.75
CA PRO A 173 27.26 -14.88 12.43
C PRO A 173 28.34 -13.79 12.59
N VAL A 174 29.47 -14.02 11.94
CA VAL A 174 30.60 -13.08 11.88
C VAL A 174 30.06 -11.70 11.56
N SER A 175 30.21 -10.80 12.52
CA SER A 175 29.80 -9.40 12.44
C SER A 175 30.30 -8.78 11.14
N ARG A 176 29.38 -8.42 10.24
CA ARG A 176 29.64 -7.78 8.93
C ARG A 176 30.20 -6.35 9.01
N VAL A 177 30.68 -5.93 10.17
CA VAL A 177 31.20 -4.57 10.37
C VAL A 177 32.68 -4.46 9.93
N ALA A 178 33.34 -5.56 9.58
CA ALA A 178 34.73 -5.55 9.14
C ALA A 178 34.93 -5.38 7.61
N GLU A 179 33.92 -5.67 6.77
CA GLU A 179 34.09 -5.67 5.29
C GLU A 179 33.92 -4.29 4.63
N GLU A 180 33.22 -3.33 5.25
CA GLU A 180 32.98 -2.01 4.64
C GLU A 180 34.25 -1.15 4.49
N LYS A 181 35.26 -1.36 5.34
CA LYS A 181 36.48 -0.54 5.33
C LYS A 181 37.45 -0.86 4.19
N GLU A 182 37.34 -2.03 3.56
CA GLU A 182 38.17 -2.40 2.40
C GLU A 182 37.59 -1.90 1.08
N GLN A 183 36.26 -1.90 0.91
CA GLN A 183 35.64 -1.45 -0.34
C GLN A 183 35.82 0.07 -0.58
N GLN A 184 35.76 0.91 0.46
CA GLN A 184 35.99 2.35 0.32
C GLN A 184 37.43 2.71 -0.11
N LYS A 185 38.43 1.92 0.30
CA LYS A 185 39.83 2.15 -0.10
C LYS A 185 40.06 1.83 -1.57
N ASN A 186 39.47 0.73 -2.05
CA ASN A 186 39.65 0.27 -3.43
C ASN A 186 38.99 1.22 -4.46
N ALA A 187 37.82 1.79 -4.13
CA ALA A 187 37.17 2.79 -4.98
C ALA A 187 37.97 4.11 -5.10
N SER A 188 38.60 4.53 -4.00
CA SER A 188 39.42 5.76 -3.96
C SER A 188 40.69 5.63 -4.80
N VAL A 189 41.33 4.45 -4.81
CA VAL A 189 42.53 4.19 -5.64
C VAL A 189 42.21 4.20 -7.14
N GLY A 190 41.04 3.66 -7.53
CA GLY A 190 40.59 3.67 -8.93
C GLY A 190 40.38 5.08 -9.48
N LEU A 191 39.70 5.94 -8.71
CA LEU A 191 39.43 7.33 -9.11
C LEU A 191 40.72 8.15 -9.23
N ILE A 192 41.65 8.01 -8.28
CA ILE A 192 42.95 8.70 -8.33
C ILE A 192 43.75 8.28 -9.57
N THR A 193 43.73 6.99 -9.92
CA THR A 193 44.43 6.48 -11.11
C THR A 193 43.86 7.07 -12.42
N ILE A 194 42.53 7.18 -12.53
CA ILE A 194 41.87 7.79 -13.70
C ILE A 194 42.25 9.26 -13.82
N ILE A 195 42.22 10.02 -12.72
CA ILE A 195 42.59 11.45 -12.71
C ILE A 195 44.03 11.64 -13.19
N ILE A 196 44.97 10.81 -12.72
CA ILE A 196 46.38 10.88 -13.15
C ILE A 196 46.51 10.63 -14.65
N LEU A 197 45.81 9.63 -15.20
CA LEU A 197 45.86 9.33 -16.64
C LEU A 197 45.33 10.50 -17.49
N VAL A 198 44.25 11.15 -17.05
CA VAL A 198 43.70 12.33 -17.73
C VAL A 198 44.70 13.49 -17.71
N ILE A 199 45.34 13.76 -16.57
CA ILE A 199 46.36 14.81 -16.45
C ILE A 199 47.56 14.52 -17.37
N LEU A 200 48.05 13.29 -17.39
CA LEU A 200 49.16 12.90 -18.27
C LEU A 200 48.79 13.04 -19.75
N ALA A 201 47.56 12.69 -20.14
CA ALA A 201 47.08 12.88 -21.50
C ALA A 201 47.01 14.37 -21.88
N LEU A 202 46.56 15.24 -20.97
CA LEU A 202 46.54 16.69 -21.19
C LEU A 202 47.94 17.28 -21.30
N LEU A 203 48.87 16.85 -20.44
CA LEU A 203 50.27 17.28 -20.52
C LEU A 203 50.93 16.80 -21.81
N ALA A 204 50.74 15.54 -22.20
CA ALA A 204 51.23 15.03 -23.47
C ALA A 204 50.65 15.82 -24.64
N TRP A 205 49.35 16.12 -24.64
CA TRP A 205 48.74 16.97 -25.66
C TRP A 205 49.34 18.37 -25.71
N LEU A 206 49.64 18.98 -24.55
CA LEU A 206 50.23 20.31 -24.46
C LEU A 206 51.70 20.36 -24.89
N PHE A 207 52.47 19.29 -24.66
CA PHE A 207 53.89 19.19 -25.04
C PHE A 207 54.11 18.77 -26.51
N PHE A 208 53.15 18.07 -27.11
CA PHE A 208 53.22 17.64 -28.52
C PHE A 208 52.42 18.54 -29.48
N LYS A 209 51.97 19.70 -29.00
CA LYS A 209 51.34 20.80 -29.77
C LYS A 209 52.38 21.88 -30.06
#